data_AF-A0A380RW10-F1
#
_entry.id   AF-A0A380RW10-F1
#
_cell.length_a   1.000
_cell.length_b   1.000
_cell.length_c   1.000
_cell.angle_alpha   90.00
_cell.angle_beta   90.00
_cell.angle_gamma   90.00
#
_symmetry.space_group_name_H-M   'P 1'
#
loop_
_entity.id
_entity.type
_entity.pdbx_description
1 polymer ?
#
loop_
_entity_poly.entity_id
_entity_poly.type
_entity_poly.pdbx_seq_one_letter_code
_entity_poly.pdbx_strand_id
1 'polypeptide(L)'
;MRLGLFGILSIVTAFCACTQSSPASSDDDSVSLNGPHNSKVSSSSKKDAKSSSSRSSEVSDEECFGEAGEPWDGTTAKDFACGAGTKLSPYIILTAEQLARLSFLVNSSDKAYSGKYFKLGADILLNKGAVIDEKGALVADSTKLHKWTPIGNSSVSFDGNFDGDGHSISGMFINTTSTHNGLFGNSNGTVQNLTVENSWVKGGGYSGGIVGMNGGSISGVVNYSSVIGSQDCVGGVAGRSNGPYPKKASILNSKNLGIVKGVNFTAGIAGQAYQATLENVENYGLVEGKNNVGGIAGRGAYTYVSSYFMDCKNALNYADVYGEENVGGILGAAGYVSPTISSGNILATLINAKNEGKINGKTSVGGIIGFANRTSLENIGNVSAIEGDKYVSGIVGHLIGSTSKNLYNTGNISGSQNVGGIIGYNQEGVTNSAYSTGKVDGDSLVGLMIGYNYNTTMADYYYLERGKQEPFGLNNGGGVATPKTEEEMKSKDFAKLLGDEFVYDSGLNDGYPVFKWEKE
;
A
#
# COMPACT_ATOMS: atom_id res chain seq x y z
N MET A 1 -23.05 -19.78 52.47
CA MET A 1 -21.87 -20.39 53.11
C MET A 1 -20.86 -20.64 52.00
N ARG A 2 -19.88 -19.74 51.78
CA ARG A 2 -18.45 -19.85 52.21
C ARG A 2 -17.77 -21.11 51.65
N LEU A 3 -16.57 -21.13 51.05
CA LEU A 3 -15.51 -20.16 50.75
C LEU A 3 -14.40 -20.91 49.96
N GLY A 4 -13.49 -20.20 49.29
CA GLY A 4 -12.14 -20.65 48.88
C GLY A 4 -11.89 -20.51 47.36
N LEU A 5 -11.32 -19.44 46.80
CA LEU A 5 -10.16 -18.59 47.12
C LEU A 5 -8.79 -19.29 46.92
N PHE A 6 -8.11 -18.96 45.82
CA PHE A 6 -6.66 -18.67 45.77
C PHE A 6 -6.39 -17.78 44.55
N GLY A 7 -5.62 -16.71 44.77
CA GLY A 7 -5.20 -15.74 43.76
C GLY A 7 -3.69 -15.52 43.78
N ILE A 8 -3.19 -14.77 42.79
CA ILE A 8 -1.86 -14.13 42.69
C ILE A 8 -2.08 -12.89 41.78
N LEU A 9 -2.12 -11.65 42.27
CA LEU A 9 -1.06 -10.69 42.63
C LEU A 9 -0.13 -10.24 41.49
N SER A 10 -0.25 -8.96 41.09
CA SER A 10 0.84 -8.05 40.64
C SER A 10 0.23 -6.65 40.43
N ILE A 11 0.38 -5.73 41.39
CA ILE A 11 1.34 -4.62 41.46
C ILE A 11 0.96 -3.40 40.59
N VAL A 12 0.81 -2.30 41.32
CA VAL A 12 0.40 -0.94 40.98
C VAL A 12 1.61 -0.12 40.50
N THR A 13 1.40 0.76 39.52
CA THR A 13 1.99 2.11 39.54
C THR A 13 1.02 3.11 38.89
N ALA A 14 0.78 4.19 39.63
CA ALA A 14 -0.16 5.27 39.36
C ALA A 14 0.38 6.29 38.34
N PHE A 15 -0.52 7.02 37.66
CA PHE A 15 -0.27 8.41 37.28
C PHE A 15 -1.53 9.27 37.36
N CYS A 16 -1.25 10.55 37.62
CA CYS A 16 -2.03 11.54 38.33
C CYS A 16 -3.18 12.17 37.52
N ALA A 17 -4.22 12.58 38.24
CA ALA A 17 -5.33 13.38 37.74
C ALA A 17 -4.95 14.86 37.61
N CYS A 18 -5.48 15.53 36.59
CA CYS A 18 -5.83 16.95 36.69
C CYS A 18 -7.14 17.21 35.93
N THR A 19 -8.12 17.64 36.70
CA THR A 19 -9.42 18.18 36.32
C THR A 19 -9.30 19.52 35.59
N GLN A 20 -10.20 19.83 34.66
CA GLN A 20 -10.86 21.13 34.65
C GLN A 20 -12.18 21.11 33.86
N SER A 21 -13.06 21.98 34.34
CA SER A 21 -14.51 22.06 34.22
C SER A 21 -15.01 22.76 32.96
N SER A 22 -16.19 22.34 32.49
CA SER A 22 -17.07 23.11 31.60
C SER A 22 -17.50 24.45 32.21
N PRO A 23 -17.99 25.38 31.38
CA PRO A 23 -19.45 25.52 31.33
C PRO A 23 -20.03 25.73 29.92
N ALA A 24 -21.31 25.42 29.78
CA ALA A 24 -22.17 25.72 28.65
C ALA A 24 -23.19 26.79 29.07
N SER A 25 -23.54 27.70 28.15
CA SER A 25 -24.83 28.43 28.00
C SER A 25 -24.58 29.73 27.23
N SER A 26 -25.47 30.33 26.47
CA SER A 26 -26.61 29.94 25.64
C SER A 26 -27.02 31.24 24.92
N ASP A 27 -27.77 31.09 23.84
CA ASP A 27 -28.73 32.05 23.28
C ASP A 27 -28.25 33.23 22.40
N ASP A 28 -28.80 33.18 21.18
CA ASP A 28 -29.48 34.24 20.43
C ASP A 28 -28.93 35.68 20.51
N ASP A 29 -28.58 36.26 19.36
CA ASP A 29 -29.58 37.06 18.67
C ASP A 29 -29.14 37.49 17.26
N SER A 30 -30.17 37.78 16.49
CA SER A 30 -30.19 38.05 15.06
C SER A 30 -29.98 39.54 14.72
N VAL A 31 -29.91 39.82 13.41
CA VAL A 31 -30.40 41.04 12.71
C VAL A 31 -29.37 42.03 12.12
N SER A 32 -29.40 42.04 10.77
CA SER A 32 -29.43 43.18 9.81
C SER A 32 -28.19 44.01 9.46
N LEU A 33 -27.72 43.76 8.23
CA LEU A 33 -27.62 44.70 7.10
C LEU A 33 -27.90 46.20 7.35
N ASN A 34 -26.98 47.07 6.94
CA ASN A 34 -27.20 48.02 5.82
C ASN A 34 -25.99 48.95 5.58
N GLY A 35 -25.38 48.80 4.40
CA GLY A 35 -25.34 49.88 3.41
C GLY A 35 -24.29 51.01 3.52
N PRO A 36 -23.99 51.68 2.39
CA PRO A 36 -22.64 52.15 2.03
C PRO A 36 -22.54 53.68 1.92
N HIS A 37 -21.33 54.24 1.78
CA HIS A 37 -21.01 55.23 0.71
C HIS A 37 -19.62 55.90 0.81
N ASN A 38 -19.04 56.06 -0.39
CA ASN A 38 -18.28 57.19 -0.94
C ASN A 38 -16.89 57.62 -0.39
N SER A 39 -15.88 57.18 -1.14
CA SER A 39 -15.00 58.00 -2.01
C SER A 39 -14.93 59.53 -1.81
N LYS A 40 -13.72 60.09 -1.65
CA LYS A 40 -12.88 60.72 -2.72
C LYS A 40 -11.78 61.66 -2.15
N VAL A 41 -10.56 61.43 -2.64
CA VAL A 41 -9.62 62.38 -3.28
C VAL A 41 -9.00 63.55 -2.47
N SER A 42 -7.66 63.61 -2.54
CA SER A 42 -6.76 64.74 -2.91
C SER A 42 -5.53 64.78 -1.98
N SER A 43 -4.33 65.24 -2.33
CA SER A 43 -3.53 65.40 -3.56
C SER A 43 -2.19 66.01 -3.16
N SER A 44 -1.09 65.63 -3.83
CA SER A 44 0.23 66.30 -3.92
C SER A 44 1.10 66.31 -2.63
N SER A 45 2.42 66.13 -2.66
CA SER A 45 3.40 66.76 -3.54
C SER A 45 4.79 66.07 -3.43
N LYS A 46 5.57 66.16 -4.53
CA LYS A 46 6.95 65.67 -4.68
C LYS A 46 7.97 66.53 -3.94
N LYS A 47 9.07 65.93 -3.45
CA LYS A 47 10.43 66.50 -3.40
C LYS A 47 11.50 65.40 -3.48
N ASP A 48 12.61 65.77 -4.08
CA ASP A 48 13.61 64.93 -4.76
C ASP A 48 14.73 64.33 -3.88
N ALA A 49 15.26 63.20 -4.39
CA ALA A 49 16.66 62.77 -4.48
C ALA A 49 17.52 62.52 -3.22
N LYS A 50 17.94 61.25 -3.03
CA LYS A 50 19.34 60.80 -3.26
C LYS A 50 19.51 59.28 -3.13
N SER A 51 19.80 58.66 -4.27
CA SER A 51 20.66 57.48 -4.52
C SER A 51 21.34 56.81 -3.31
N SER A 52 20.94 55.57 -3.01
CA SER A 52 21.89 54.48 -2.78
C SER A 52 21.36 53.23 -3.50
N SER A 53 22.08 52.83 -4.55
CA SER A 53 21.79 51.60 -5.28
C SER A 53 22.17 50.39 -4.43
N SER A 54 21.23 49.83 -3.66
CA SER A 54 21.33 48.44 -3.26
C SER A 54 20.87 47.61 -4.45
N ARG A 55 21.85 47.24 -5.28
CA ARG A 55 21.78 46.14 -6.23
C ARG A 55 21.14 44.96 -5.49
N SER A 56 19.89 44.64 -5.78
CA SER A 56 19.35 43.32 -5.47
C SER A 56 20.19 42.36 -6.29
N SER A 57 21.13 41.70 -5.64
CA SER A 57 21.74 40.50 -6.19
C SER A 57 20.61 39.50 -6.35
N GLU A 58 20.05 39.42 -7.55
CA GLU A 58 19.56 38.15 -8.09
C GLU A 58 20.71 37.17 -7.85
N VAL A 59 20.54 36.32 -6.84
CA VAL A 59 21.42 35.17 -6.64
C VAL A 59 21.15 34.29 -7.83
N SER A 60 22.04 34.33 -8.82
CA SER A 60 22.04 33.37 -9.90
C SER A 60 22.17 31.98 -9.27
N ASP A 61 21.17 31.14 -9.50
CA ASP A 61 21.25 29.70 -9.26
C ASP A 61 22.43 29.16 -10.09
N GLU A 62 23.60 29.05 -9.48
CA GLU A 62 24.59 28.10 -9.98
C GLU A 62 23.96 26.73 -9.78
N GLU A 63 23.47 26.13 -10.86
CA GLU A 63 23.03 24.73 -10.85
C GLU A 63 24.22 23.88 -10.37
N CYS A 64 24.14 23.39 -9.13
CA CYS A 64 25.16 22.52 -8.57
C CYS A 64 25.01 21.12 -9.16
N PHE A 65 25.53 20.94 -10.37
CA PHE A 65 25.77 19.62 -10.91
C PHE A 65 27.13 19.12 -10.40
N GLY A 66 27.16 17.87 -9.96
CA GLY A 66 28.41 17.20 -9.60
C GLY A 66 28.32 15.73 -9.90
N GLU A 67 29.48 15.08 -9.96
CA GLU A 67 29.58 13.65 -10.18
C GLU A 67 29.20 12.87 -8.91
N ALA A 68 28.82 11.61 -9.08
CA ALA A 68 28.57 10.71 -7.96
C ALA A 68 29.81 10.65 -7.06
N GLY A 69 29.60 10.80 -5.74
CA GLY A 69 30.66 10.66 -4.75
C GLY A 69 31.27 9.26 -4.72
N GLU A 70 32.45 9.15 -4.11
CA GLU A 70 33.02 7.86 -3.71
C GLU A 70 32.05 7.07 -2.81
N PRO A 71 32.19 5.74 -2.69
CA PRO A 71 31.39 4.96 -1.76
C PRO A 71 31.48 5.52 -0.34
N TRP A 72 30.35 5.56 0.36
CA TRP A 72 30.26 6.10 1.71
C TRP A 72 31.30 5.52 2.65
N ASP A 73 32.00 6.38 3.38
CA ASP A 73 32.98 5.99 4.39
C ASP A 73 32.38 5.84 5.81
N GLY A 74 31.07 6.04 5.95
CA GLY A 74 30.37 6.02 7.23
C GLY A 74 30.31 7.38 7.96
N THR A 75 30.86 8.45 7.38
CA THR A 75 30.87 9.78 7.99
C THR A 75 29.70 10.67 7.53
N THR A 76 29.60 11.87 8.09
CA THR A 76 28.59 12.87 7.72
C THR A 76 29.25 14.14 7.21
N ALA A 77 28.69 14.72 6.15
CA ALA A 77 29.17 15.97 5.60
C ALA A 77 28.86 17.16 6.53
N LYS A 78 29.68 18.21 6.42
CA LYS A 78 29.47 19.47 7.16
C LYS A 78 28.36 20.33 6.58
N ASP A 79 28.13 20.27 5.28
CA ASP A 79 27.15 21.06 4.54
C ASP A 79 26.59 20.22 3.37
N PHE A 80 25.42 20.62 2.86
CA PHE A 80 24.93 20.12 1.57
C PHE A 80 25.72 20.76 0.43
N ALA A 81 25.60 20.23 -0.79
CA ALA A 81 26.38 20.73 -1.93
C ALA A 81 26.08 22.22 -2.18
N CYS A 82 24.80 22.58 -2.20
CA CYS A 82 24.31 23.96 -2.20
C CYS A 82 22.79 24.01 -1.94
N GLY A 83 22.19 25.17 -2.18
CA GLY A 83 20.75 25.42 -2.07
C GLY A 83 20.34 25.98 -0.71
N ALA A 84 19.19 26.65 -0.68
CA ALA A 84 18.62 27.27 0.54
C ALA A 84 17.53 26.40 1.20
N GLY A 85 17.25 25.22 0.64
CA GLY A 85 16.17 24.32 1.05
C GLY A 85 14.78 24.87 0.77
N THR A 86 14.64 25.80 -0.18
CA THR A 86 13.33 26.29 -0.66
C THR A 86 12.89 25.47 -1.88
N LYS A 87 11.63 25.61 -2.31
CA LYS A 87 11.14 24.90 -3.50
C LYS A 87 11.93 25.25 -4.77
N LEU A 88 12.36 26.51 -4.92
CA LEU A 88 13.12 26.97 -6.08
C LEU A 88 14.63 26.72 -5.94
N SER A 89 15.13 26.62 -4.71
CA SER A 89 16.54 26.36 -4.40
C SER A 89 16.62 25.25 -3.35
N PRO A 90 16.34 23.98 -3.74
CA PRO A 90 16.38 22.84 -2.83
C PRO A 90 17.81 22.56 -2.37
N TYR A 91 17.99 21.95 -1.20
CA TYR A 91 19.30 21.44 -0.82
C TYR A 91 19.72 20.31 -1.76
N ILE A 92 20.86 20.46 -2.44
CA ILE A 92 21.37 19.45 -3.36
C ILE A 92 22.26 18.44 -2.63
N ILE A 93 22.02 17.17 -2.89
CA ILE A 93 22.77 16.02 -2.36
C ILE A 93 23.46 15.30 -3.52
N LEU A 94 24.79 15.29 -3.51
CA LEU A 94 25.65 14.66 -4.52
C LEU A 94 26.41 13.43 -3.97
N THR A 95 26.52 13.32 -2.65
CA THR A 95 27.38 12.34 -1.97
C THR A 95 26.66 11.62 -0.83
N ALA A 96 27.16 10.45 -0.47
CA ALA A 96 26.61 9.66 0.61
C ALA A 96 26.74 10.35 1.98
N GLU A 97 27.82 11.08 2.22
CA GLU A 97 28.06 11.83 3.46
C GLU A 97 27.02 12.97 3.61
N GLN A 98 26.58 13.57 2.50
CA GLN A 98 25.51 14.59 2.50
C GLN A 98 24.13 13.95 2.74
N LEU A 99 23.87 12.77 2.20
CA LEU A 99 22.65 12.03 2.52
C LEU A 99 22.64 11.59 4.00
N ALA A 100 23.78 11.10 4.51
CA ALA A 100 23.96 10.75 5.91
C ALA A 100 23.83 11.97 6.84
N ARG A 101 24.24 13.15 6.39
CA ARG A 101 23.98 14.42 7.09
C ARG A 101 22.47 14.66 7.25
N LEU A 102 21.66 14.46 6.21
CA LEU A 102 20.21 14.60 6.34
C LEU A 102 19.64 13.64 7.39
N SER A 103 20.07 12.37 7.35
CA SER A 103 19.70 11.37 8.37
C SER A 103 20.06 11.84 9.78
N PHE A 104 21.31 12.27 10.00
CA PHE A 104 21.77 12.78 11.29
C PHE A 104 20.92 13.96 11.78
N LEU A 105 20.68 14.96 10.93
CA LEU A 105 19.98 16.17 11.33
C LEU A 105 18.52 15.89 11.68
N VAL A 106 17.81 15.09 10.88
CA VAL A 106 16.42 14.67 11.17
C VAL A 106 16.36 13.91 12.49
N ASN A 107 17.31 13.00 12.73
CA ASN A 107 17.32 12.20 13.94
C ASN A 107 17.77 12.96 15.20
N SER A 108 18.37 14.16 15.05
CA SER A 108 18.94 14.93 16.16
C SER A 108 18.02 15.99 16.79
N SER A 109 16.86 16.31 16.21
CA SER A 109 16.03 17.41 16.71
C SER A 109 14.53 17.28 16.40
N ASP A 110 13.68 17.92 17.21
CA ASP A 110 12.25 18.14 16.96
C ASP A 110 11.96 19.18 15.85
N LYS A 111 13.00 19.75 15.21
CA LYS A 111 12.83 20.65 14.07
C LYS A 111 12.61 19.83 12.81
N ALA A 112 11.42 19.26 12.71
CA ALA A 112 10.86 18.71 11.49
C ALA A 112 11.18 19.66 10.32
N TYR A 113 11.82 19.14 9.27
CA TYR A 113 12.16 19.86 8.04
C TYR A 113 10.91 20.27 7.21
N SER A 114 9.80 20.56 7.89
CA SER A 114 8.55 21.00 7.30
C SER A 114 8.80 22.21 6.39
N GLY A 115 8.34 22.10 5.15
CA GLY A 115 8.52 23.13 4.13
C GLY A 115 9.94 23.26 3.55
N LYS A 116 10.86 22.36 3.90
CA LYS A 116 12.18 22.27 3.26
C LYS A 116 12.19 21.26 2.12
N TYR A 117 13.07 21.51 1.15
CA TYR A 117 13.18 20.74 -0.09
C TYR A 117 14.61 20.24 -0.25
N PHE A 118 14.73 18.98 -0.61
CA PHE A 118 15.97 18.25 -0.88
C PHE A 118 15.85 17.60 -2.25
N LYS A 119 16.95 17.60 -2.99
CA LYS A 119 17.01 16.99 -4.32
C LYS A 119 18.34 16.24 -4.48
N LEU A 120 18.30 15.02 -5.01
CA LEU A 120 19.52 14.35 -5.46
C LEU A 120 20.01 14.99 -6.75
N GLY A 121 21.30 15.31 -6.83
CA GLY A 121 21.96 15.77 -8.06
C GLY A 121 22.91 14.72 -8.67
N ALA A 122 23.01 13.56 -8.04
CA ALA A 122 23.79 12.41 -8.49
C ALA A 122 23.27 11.13 -7.84
N ASP A 123 23.65 9.98 -8.42
CA ASP A 123 23.46 8.68 -7.80
C ASP A 123 24.32 8.55 -6.52
N ILE A 124 23.77 7.89 -5.50
CA ILE A 124 24.42 7.77 -4.18
C ILE A 124 24.80 6.32 -3.90
N LEU A 125 26.07 6.08 -3.58
CA LEU A 125 26.61 4.76 -3.29
C LEU A 125 26.94 4.63 -1.78
N LEU A 126 26.13 3.88 -1.04
CA LEU A 126 26.32 3.65 0.41
C LEU A 126 27.32 2.52 0.72
N ASN A 127 27.35 1.47 -0.09
CA ASN A 127 28.33 0.40 0.00
C ASN A 127 28.70 -0.10 -1.40
N LYS A 128 29.98 -0.33 -1.65
CA LYS A 128 30.49 -0.78 -2.95
C LYS A 128 30.32 -2.29 -3.15
N GLY A 129 30.10 -2.68 -4.41
CA GLY A 129 30.05 -4.09 -4.83
C GLY A 129 28.66 -4.70 -4.68
N ALA A 130 28.53 -5.98 -5.01
CA ALA A 130 27.26 -6.69 -4.90
C ALA A 130 26.92 -6.94 -3.42
N VAL A 131 25.89 -6.25 -2.91
CA VAL A 131 25.33 -6.48 -1.56
C VAL A 131 24.40 -7.68 -1.59
N ILE A 132 23.55 -7.76 -2.62
CA ILE A 132 22.61 -8.86 -2.82
C ILE A 132 22.84 -9.58 -4.14
N ASP A 133 22.43 -10.85 -4.22
CA ASP A 133 22.33 -11.58 -5.48
C ASP A 133 20.97 -11.38 -6.18
N GLU A 134 20.80 -12.00 -7.34
CA GLU A 134 19.56 -12.01 -8.13
C GLU A 134 18.35 -12.62 -7.38
N LYS A 135 18.58 -13.37 -6.31
CA LYS A 135 17.57 -13.96 -5.43
C LYS A 135 17.41 -13.16 -4.13
N GLY A 136 17.91 -11.93 -4.08
CA GLY A 136 17.80 -11.03 -2.93
C GLY A 136 18.57 -11.48 -1.68
N ALA A 137 19.41 -12.52 -1.76
CA ALA A 137 20.20 -12.97 -0.62
C ALA A 137 21.41 -12.06 -0.41
N LEU A 138 21.76 -11.78 0.86
CA LEU A 138 22.96 -11.02 1.20
C LEU A 138 24.22 -11.83 0.82
N VAL A 139 25.04 -11.30 -0.09
CA VAL A 139 26.29 -11.95 -0.54
C VAL A 139 27.56 -11.20 -0.12
N ALA A 140 27.44 -9.93 0.24
CA ALA A 140 28.56 -9.16 0.77
C ALA A 140 28.95 -9.60 2.19
N ASP A 141 30.24 -9.46 2.51
CA ASP A 141 30.76 -9.61 3.87
C ASP A 141 30.23 -8.50 4.78
N SER A 142 29.18 -8.82 5.54
CA SER A 142 28.48 -7.87 6.42
C SER A 142 29.37 -7.17 7.45
N THR A 143 30.56 -7.71 7.74
CA THR A 143 31.52 -7.07 8.67
C THR A 143 32.26 -5.88 8.05
N LYS A 144 32.19 -5.75 6.72
CA LYS A 144 32.82 -4.66 5.94
C LYS A 144 31.82 -3.62 5.45
N LEU A 145 30.52 -3.85 5.65
CA LEU A 145 29.48 -2.92 5.22
C LEU A 145 29.25 -1.82 6.26
N HIS A 146 29.14 -0.59 5.78
CA HIS A 146 28.66 0.54 6.56
C HIS A 146 27.15 0.39 6.77
N LYS A 147 26.72 0.46 8.03
CA LYS A 147 25.30 0.34 8.41
C LYS A 147 24.59 1.66 8.19
N TRP A 148 23.51 1.62 7.42
CA TRP A 148 22.65 2.78 7.21
C TRP A 148 21.81 3.08 8.46
N THR A 149 21.75 4.36 8.84
CA THR A 149 20.79 4.85 9.84
C THR A 149 19.64 5.53 9.09
N PRO A 150 18.40 5.05 9.20
CA PRO A 150 17.26 5.59 8.47
C PRO A 150 17.04 7.10 8.72
N ILE A 151 16.56 7.82 7.71
CA ILE A 151 16.12 9.21 7.87
C ILE A 151 14.79 9.21 8.62
N GLY A 152 14.77 9.75 9.84
CA GLY A 152 13.64 9.62 10.75
C GLY A 152 13.61 8.27 11.47
N ASN A 153 12.96 8.24 12.62
CA ASN A 153 12.91 7.10 13.53
C ASN A 153 11.53 7.00 14.21
N SER A 154 11.39 6.10 15.20
CA SER A 154 10.12 5.89 15.90
C SER A 154 9.58 7.11 16.65
N SER A 155 10.43 8.09 16.93
CA SER A 155 10.09 9.30 17.70
C SER A 155 10.08 10.57 16.85
N VAL A 156 10.78 10.59 15.71
CA VAL A 156 10.91 11.78 14.86
C VAL A 156 10.67 11.40 13.40
N SER A 157 9.76 12.12 12.73
CA SER A 157 9.49 11.94 11.29
C SER A 157 10.28 12.93 10.44
N PHE A 158 10.56 12.53 9.20
CA PHE A 158 10.90 13.46 8.13
C PHE A 158 9.64 14.12 7.58
N ASP A 159 9.57 15.45 7.66
CA ASP A 159 8.40 16.24 7.22
C ASP A 159 8.71 17.15 6.01
N GLY A 160 9.89 16.96 5.39
CA GLY A 160 10.32 17.73 4.22
C GLY A 160 9.85 17.15 2.89
N ASN A 161 10.44 17.63 1.81
CA ASN A 161 10.23 17.12 0.45
C ASN A 161 11.55 16.60 -0.08
N PHE A 162 11.62 15.31 -0.42
CA PHE A 162 12.81 14.67 -0.96
C PHE A 162 12.51 14.20 -2.39
N ASP A 163 13.19 14.80 -3.36
CA ASP A 163 13.10 14.45 -4.76
C ASP A 163 14.38 13.74 -5.20
N GLY A 164 14.26 12.49 -5.65
CA GLY A 164 15.40 11.77 -6.22
C GLY A 164 15.79 12.27 -7.61
N ASP A 165 14.95 13.06 -8.29
CA ASP A 165 15.21 13.56 -9.65
C ASP A 165 15.56 12.45 -10.66
N GLY A 166 15.11 11.22 -10.41
CA GLY A 166 15.42 10.03 -11.21
C GLY A 166 16.69 9.28 -10.81
N HIS A 167 17.44 9.77 -9.83
CA HIS A 167 18.68 9.14 -9.35
C HIS A 167 18.45 7.90 -8.48
N SER A 168 19.52 7.10 -8.37
CA SER A 168 19.56 5.90 -7.56
C SER A 168 20.26 6.10 -6.22
N ILE A 169 19.86 5.30 -5.22
CA ILE A 169 20.59 5.09 -3.98
C ILE A 169 20.88 3.59 -3.87
N SER A 170 22.15 3.21 -3.82
CA SER A 170 22.57 1.82 -3.87
C SER A 170 23.45 1.40 -2.69
N GLY A 171 23.50 0.09 -2.40
CA GLY A 171 24.34 -0.45 -1.35
C GLY A 171 23.82 -0.20 0.07
N MET A 172 22.53 0.13 0.26
CA MET A 172 21.97 0.32 1.59
C MET A 172 22.01 -1.01 2.37
N PHE A 173 22.56 -0.97 3.59
CA PHE A 173 22.64 -2.14 4.46
C PHE A 173 22.07 -1.82 5.85
N ILE A 174 20.97 -2.47 6.19
CA ILE A 174 20.33 -2.40 7.51
C ILE A 174 20.29 -3.81 8.10
N ASN A 175 20.79 -3.97 9.33
CA ASN A 175 20.73 -5.23 10.07
C ASN A 175 20.42 -4.96 11.54
N THR A 176 19.14 -5.03 11.88
CA THR A 176 18.61 -4.71 13.21
C THR A 176 17.34 -5.50 13.51
N THR A 177 16.95 -5.55 14.78
CA THR A 177 15.65 -6.05 15.22
C THR A 177 14.70 -4.91 15.62
N SER A 178 15.17 -3.66 15.52
CA SER A 178 14.38 -2.45 15.81
C SER A 178 13.32 -2.18 14.75
N THR A 179 12.42 -1.24 15.03
CA THR A 179 11.37 -0.82 14.10
C THR A 179 11.77 0.38 13.25
N HIS A 180 10.93 0.75 12.26
CA HIS A 180 11.09 1.94 11.41
C HIS A 180 12.34 1.88 10.54
N ASN A 181 12.36 0.92 9.62
CA ASN A 181 13.52 0.62 8.78
C ASN A 181 13.23 0.92 7.31
N GLY A 182 14.27 1.38 6.61
CA GLY A 182 14.26 1.74 5.19
C GLY A 182 15.25 2.87 4.94
N LEU A 183 15.25 3.42 3.73
CA LEU A 183 15.98 4.66 3.47
C LEU A 183 15.51 5.75 4.43
N PHE A 184 14.19 5.88 4.57
CA PHE A 184 13.51 6.65 5.61
C PHE A 184 12.92 5.69 6.64
N GLY A 185 13.10 5.96 7.93
CA GLY A 185 12.47 5.18 8.99
C GLY A 185 11.02 5.62 9.21
N ASN A 186 10.79 6.93 9.19
CA ASN A 186 9.50 7.56 9.42
C ASN A 186 9.39 8.87 8.62
N SER A 187 8.33 9.03 7.83
CA SER A 187 8.12 10.22 6.99
C SER A 187 6.65 10.64 6.98
N ASN A 188 6.36 11.90 7.35
CA ASN A 188 5.10 12.57 7.02
C ASN A 188 5.24 13.51 5.80
N GLY A 189 6.45 13.64 5.28
CA GLY A 189 6.78 14.46 4.12
C GLY A 189 6.53 13.77 2.78
N THR A 190 7.19 14.27 1.75
CA THR A 190 7.17 13.69 0.39
C THR A 190 8.49 13.00 0.09
N VAL A 191 8.42 11.79 -0.45
CA VAL A 191 9.58 11.04 -1.01
C VAL A 191 9.22 10.65 -2.43
N GLN A 192 9.97 11.12 -3.43
CA GLN A 192 9.61 10.90 -4.83
C GLN A 192 10.79 10.65 -5.77
N ASN A 193 10.49 10.04 -6.93
CA ASN A 193 11.37 9.93 -8.10
C ASN A 193 12.76 9.35 -7.82
N LEU A 194 12.83 8.24 -7.08
CA LEU A 194 14.11 7.59 -6.76
C LEU A 194 14.04 6.08 -6.90
N THR A 195 15.20 5.49 -7.17
CA THR A 195 15.38 4.04 -7.17
C THR A 195 16.27 3.61 -6.01
N VAL A 196 15.85 2.63 -5.20
CA VAL A 196 16.73 1.96 -4.23
C VAL A 196 17.10 0.59 -4.76
N GLU A 197 18.39 0.33 -4.94
CA GLU A 197 18.88 -0.90 -5.58
C GLU A 197 20.10 -1.50 -4.89
N ASN A 198 20.41 -2.76 -5.22
CA ASN A 198 21.56 -3.50 -4.66
C ASN A 198 21.66 -3.30 -3.14
N SER A 199 20.54 -3.50 -2.44
CA SER A 199 20.36 -3.07 -1.05
C SER A 199 19.68 -4.16 -0.25
N TRP A 200 20.00 -4.24 1.04
CA TRP A 200 19.52 -5.27 1.94
C TRP A 200 19.04 -4.68 3.25
N VAL A 201 17.76 -4.91 3.55
CA VAL A 201 17.10 -4.45 4.78
C VAL A 201 16.67 -5.66 5.59
N LYS A 202 17.33 -5.90 6.72
CA LYS A 202 16.84 -6.78 7.77
C LYS A 202 16.47 -5.98 9.00
N GLY A 203 15.18 -5.86 9.26
CA GLY A 203 14.60 -5.05 10.33
C GLY A 203 13.61 -5.84 11.20
N GLY A 204 13.14 -5.18 12.26
CA GLY A 204 11.94 -5.59 13.01
C GLY A 204 10.66 -5.12 12.30
N GLY A 205 9.72 -4.56 13.06
CA GLY A 205 8.45 -4.08 12.53
C GLY A 205 8.55 -2.76 11.77
N TYR A 206 7.57 -2.45 10.92
CA TYR A 206 7.59 -1.25 10.06
C TYR A 206 8.86 -1.17 9.21
N SER A 207 9.12 -2.23 8.44
CA SER A 207 10.28 -2.31 7.56
C SER A 207 9.85 -2.12 6.12
N GLY A 208 10.36 -1.07 5.49
CA GLY A 208 10.21 -0.75 4.07
C GLY A 208 11.57 -0.71 3.37
N GLY A 209 11.62 -0.93 2.06
CA GLY A 209 12.82 -0.62 1.26
C GLY A 209 13.03 0.88 1.14
N ILE A 210 11.94 1.64 0.98
CA ILE A 210 11.95 3.10 0.85
C ILE A 210 11.62 3.77 2.19
N VAL A 211 10.45 3.47 2.78
CA VAL A 211 9.96 4.12 4.01
C VAL A 211 9.45 3.11 5.02
N GLY A 212 9.94 3.10 6.26
CA GLY A 212 9.40 2.25 7.31
C GLY A 212 7.93 2.57 7.66
N MET A 213 7.69 3.81 8.11
CA MET A 213 6.36 4.35 8.39
C MET A 213 6.08 5.60 7.54
N ASN A 214 5.03 5.56 6.74
CA ASN A 214 4.59 6.63 5.85
C ASN A 214 3.30 7.26 6.36
N GLY A 215 3.36 8.51 6.82
CA GLY A 215 2.20 9.37 7.08
C GLY A 215 1.98 10.43 6.01
N GLY A 216 2.84 10.50 4.99
CA GLY A 216 2.86 11.49 3.93
C GLY A 216 2.65 10.89 2.54
N SER A 217 3.49 11.28 1.58
CA SER A 217 3.38 10.86 0.18
C SER A 217 4.65 10.19 -0.32
N ILE A 218 4.48 9.03 -0.97
CA ILE A 218 5.53 8.34 -1.73
C ILE A 218 5.08 8.31 -3.18
N SER A 219 5.92 8.72 -4.14
CA SER A 219 5.53 8.69 -5.55
C SER A 219 6.68 8.47 -6.53
N GLY A 220 6.45 7.69 -7.59
CA GLY A 220 7.48 7.49 -8.63
C GLY A 220 8.73 6.78 -8.11
N VAL A 221 8.60 5.92 -7.10
CA VAL A 221 9.74 5.19 -6.51
C VAL A 221 9.79 3.75 -6.99
N VAL A 222 11.01 3.22 -7.09
CA VAL A 222 11.24 1.82 -7.46
C VAL A 222 12.14 1.15 -6.41
N ASN A 223 11.66 0.06 -5.83
CA ASN A 223 12.44 -0.75 -4.89
C ASN A 223 12.97 -2.02 -5.55
N TYR A 224 14.30 -2.16 -5.66
CA TYR A 224 15.00 -3.41 -5.98
C TYR A 224 15.65 -4.05 -4.74
N SER A 225 15.50 -3.45 -3.56
CA SER A 225 16.13 -3.96 -2.33
C SER A 225 15.40 -5.18 -1.77
N SER A 226 16.15 -6.11 -1.17
CA SER A 226 15.54 -7.19 -0.38
C SER A 226 15.14 -6.67 0.99
N VAL A 227 13.88 -6.88 1.38
CA VAL A 227 13.30 -6.42 2.64
C VAL A 227 12.83 -7.62 3.46
N ILE A 228 13.48 -7.83 4.60
CA ILE A 228 13.24 -8.96 5.50
C ILE A 228 12.89 -8.40 6.88
N GLY A 229 11.64 -8.56 7.30
CA GLY A 229 11.18 -8.17 8.64
C GLY A 229 11.00 -9.35 9.56
N SER A 230 11.47 -9.23 10.81
CA SER A 230 11.28 -10.25 11.85
C SER A 230 10.02 -10.04 12.70
N GLN A 231 9.22 -9.01 12.39
CA GLN A 231 7.97 -8.68 13.07
C GLN A 231 6.92 -8.21 12.04
N ASP A 232 5.89 -7.51 12.50
CA ASP A 232 4.74 -7.08 11.72
C ASP A 232 5.03 -5.87 10.81
N CYS A 233 4.26 -5.76 9.72
CA CYS A 233 4.27 -4.63 8.79
C CYS A 233 5.57 -4.54 7.99
N VAL A 234 5.69 -5.42 6.99
CA VAL A 234 6.83 -5.47 6.08
C VAL A 234 6.34 -5.17 4.67
N GLY A 235 6.90 -4.15 4.03
CA GLY A 235 6.59 -3.79 2.65
C GLY A 235 7.84 -3.62 1.81
N GLY A 236 7.78 -3.88 0.51
CA GLY A 236 8.89 -3.53 -0.38
C GLY A 236 9.08 -2.03 -0.51
N VAL A 237 7.97 -1.26 -0.66
CA VAL A 237 8.03 0.21 -0.68
C VAL A 237 7.91 0.78 0.74
N ALA A 238 6.84 0.42 1.46
CA ALA A 238 6.59 0.91 2.81
C ALA A 238 6.17 -0.16 3.81
N GLY A 239 6.72 -0.14 5.03
CA GLY A 239 6.28 -1.04 6.10
C GLY A 239 4.82 -0.80 6.47
N ARG A 240 4.47 0.46 6.78
CA ARG A 240 3.10 0.90 7.05
C ARG A 240 2.83 2.26 6.40
N SER A 241 1.74 2.36 5.65
CA SER A 241 1.16 3.64 5.20
C SER A 241 -0.07 3.95 6.03
N ASN A 242 0.00 5.06 6.78
CA ASN A 242 -1.07 5.54 7.64
C ASN A 242 -1.04 7.05 7.82
N GLY A 243 -1.90 7.76 7.09
CA GLY A 243 -2.01 9.21 7.21
C GLY A 243 -2.77 9.64 8.48
N PRO A 244 -2.47 10.81 9.05
CA PRO A 244 -3.22 11.34 10.18
C PRO A 244 -4.61 11.79 9.75
N TYR A 245 -5.68 11.34 10.41
CA TYR A 245 -7.05 11.76 10.09
C TYR A 245 -7.19 13.29 10.07
N PRO A 246 -7.81 13.89 9.03
CA PRO A 246 -8.51 13.27 7.89
C PRO A 246 -7.64 13.02 6.63
N LYS A 247 -6.33 13.29 6.66
CA LYS A 247 -5.45 13.21 5.49
C LYS A 247 -4.98 11.79 5.23
N LYS A 248 -5.20 11.26 4.03
CA LYS A 248 -4.66 9.96 3.63
C LYS A 248 -3.15 10.04 3.38
N ALA A 249 -2.41 9.00 3.78
CA ALA A 249 -1.08 8.76 3.24
C ALA A 249 -1.21 8.23 1.80
N SER A 250 -0.20 8.43 0.95
CA SER A 250 -0.25 7.92 -0.43
C SER A 250 1.01 7.18 -0.86
N ILE A 251 0.81 6.16 -1.70
CA ILE A 251 1.86 5.54 -2.52
C ILE A 251 1.34 5.52 -3.95
N LEU A 252 2.00 6.27 -4.84
CA LEU A 252 1.54 6.50 -6.21
C LEU A 252 2.62 6.11 -7.22
N ASN A 253 2.24 5.53 -8.36
CA ASN A 253 3.16 5.29 -9.49
C ASN A 253 4.45 4.57 -9.07
N SER A 254 4.34 3.57 -8.20
CA SER A 254 5.50 2.99 -7.50
C SER A 254 5.57 1.49 -7.70
N LYS A 255 6.80 0.96 -7.75
CA LYS A 255 7.04 -0.44 -8.07
C LYS A 255 7.91 -1.12 -7.03
N ASN A 256 7.62 -2.39 -6.77
CA ASN A 256 8.51 -3.27 -6.04
C ASN A 256 8.98 -4.41 -6.93
N LEU A 257 10.30 -4.55 -7.06
CA LEU A 257 10.98 -5.65 -7.75
C LEU A 257 11.81 -6.49 -6.77
N GLY A 258 12.12 -5.94 -5.59
CA GLY A 258 12.85 -6.64 -4.54
C GLY A 258 12.02 -7.69 -3.79
N ILE A 259 12.69 -8.70 -3.25
CA ILE A 259 12.03 -9.74 -2.44
C ILE A 259 11.60 -9.18 -1.09
N VAL A 260 10.38 -9.52 -0.69
CA VAL A 260 9.82 -9.13 0.62
C VAL A 260 9.49 -10.37 1.44
N LYS A 261 10.09 -10.47 2.64
CA LYS A 261 9.83 -11.55 3.60
C LYS A 261 9.43 -10.98 4.95
N GLY A 262 8.32 -11.43 5.52
CA GLY A 262 7.79 -10.91 6.79
C GLY A 262 7.02 -11.94 7.60
N VAL A 263 6.36 -11.47 8.67
CA VAL A 263 5.53 -12.32 9.53
C VAL A 263 4.05 -11.99 9.31
N ASN A 264 3.53 -10.93 9.94
CA ASN A 264 2.17 -10.48 9.72
C ASN A 264 2.15 -9.18 8.90
N PHE A 265 1.15 -9.01 8.05
CA PHE A 265 0.98 -7.82 7.21
C PHE A 265 2.20 -7.60 6.31
N THR A 266 2.40 -8.54 5.38
CA THR A 266 3.55 -8.56 4.49
C THR A 266 3.10 -8.33 3.06
N ALA A 267 3.76 -7.42 2.33
CA ALA A 267 3.44 -7.20 0.92
C ALA A 267 4.53 -6.55 0.08
N GLY A 268 4.38 -6.62 -1.25
CA GLY A 268 5.30 -5.98 -2.19
C GLY A 268 5.32 -4.45 -2.07
N ILE A 269 4.16 -3.80 -1.88
CA ILE A 269 4.10 -2.33 -1.78
C ILE A 269 4.02 -1.87 -0.34
N ALA A 270 2.93 -2.18 0.36
CA ALA A 270 2.67 -1.71 1.71
C ALA A 270 2.30 -2.85 2.66
N GLY A 271 3.09 -3.11 3.71
CA GLY A 271 2.73 -4.13 4.69
C GLY A 271 1.33 -3.89 5.28
N GLN A 272 1.07 -2.65 5.71
CA GLN A 272 -0.26 -2.16 6.05
C GLN A 272 -0.60 -0.86 5.29
N ALA A 273 -1.85 -0.74 4.84
CA ALA A 273 -2.41 0.45 4.24
C ALA A 273 -3.69 0.85 4.99
N TYR A 274 -3.56 1.76 5.96
CA TYR A 274 -4.66 2.33 6.72
C TYR A 274 -4.82 3.78 6.36
N GLN A 275 -6.04 4.27 6.15
CA GLN A 275 -6.24 5.66 5.74
C GLN A 275 -5.26 6.07 4.62
N ALA A 276 -5.21 5.26 3.57
CA ALA A 276 -4.17 5.33 2.56
C ALA A 276 -4.76 5.19 1.16
N THR A 277 -4.09 5.84 0.21
CA THR A 277 -4.35 5.69 -1.23
C THR A 277 -3.16 4.98 -1.86
N LEU A 278 -3.41 3.84 -2.50
CA LEU A 278 -2.46 3.14 -3.35
C LEU A 278 -2.96 3.26 -4.79
N GLU A 279 -2.21 3.90 -5.67
CA GLU A 279 -2.64 4.08 -7.07
C GLU A 279 -1.48 3.88 -8.04
N ASN A 280 -1.74 3.11 -9.11
CA ASN A 280 -0.74 2.76 -10.13
C ASN A 280 0.47 2.09 -9.48
N VAL A 281 0.23 0.97 -8.80
CA VAL A 281 1.25 0.27 -8.04
C VAL A 281 1.43 -1.15 -8.55
N GLU A 282 2.69 -1.56 -8.66
CA GLU A 282 3.04 -2.84 -9.29
C GLU A 282 4.02 -3.63 -8.43
N ASN A 283 3.75 -4.91 -8.24
CA ASN A 283 4.68 -5.83 -7.58
C ASN A 283 5.17 -6.92 -8.55
N TYR A 284 6.49 -7.02 -8.67
CA TYR A 284 7.23 -8.05 -9.38
C TYR A 284 8.11 -8.89 -8.45
N GLY A 285 8.37 -8.41 -7.24
CA GLY A 285 9.18 -9.11 -6.25
C GLY A 285 8.38 -10.16 -5.49
N LEU A 286 8.98 -11.33 -5.28
CA LEU A 286 8.44 -12.41 -4.45
C LEU A 286 8.02 -11.89 -3.07
N VAL A 287 6.82 -12.30 -2.61
CA VAL A 287 6.32 -11.98 -1.27
C VAL A 287 6.11 -13.25 -0.46
N GLU A 288 6.77 -13.35 0.70
CA GLU A 288 6.58 -14.45 1.65
C GLU A 288 6.22 -13.90 3.02
N GLY A 289 5.08 -14.34 3.58
CA GLY A 289 4.65 -13.96 4.92
C GLY A 289 3.98 -15.12 5.64
N LYS A 290 3.34 -14.81 6.77
CA LYS A 290 2.52 -15.76 7.54
C LYS A 290 1.04 -15.39 7.48
N ASN A 291 0.66 -14.24 8.01
CA ASN A 291 -0.75 -13.82 8.08
C ASN A 291 -0.99 -12.46 7.43
N ASN A 292 -2.08 -12.32 6.68
CA ASN A 292 -2.43 -11.13 5.93
C ASN A 292 -1.30 -10.76 4.96
N VAL A 293 -1.14 -11.59 3.93
CA VAL A 293 -0.07 -11.49 2.94
C VAL A 293 -0.67 -11.07 1.61
N GLY A 294 -0.20 -9.97 1.04
CA GLY A 294 -0.69 -9.41 -0.22
C GLY A 294 0.45 -9.18 -1.21
N GLY A 295 0.23 -9.28 -2.51
CA GLY A 295 1.23 -8.78 -3.47
C GLY A 295 1.38 -7.26 -3.40
N ILE A 296 0.29 -6.52 -3.16
CA ILE A 296 0.29 -5.05 -3.05
C ILE A 296 0.22 -4.61 -1.59
N ALA A 297 -0.78 -5.04 -0.82
CA ALA A 297 -0.84 -4.74 0.60
C ALA A 297 -1.22 -5.92 1.49
N GLY A 298 -0.54 -6.07 2.62
CA GLY A 298 -0.83 -7.17 3.55
C GLY A 298 -2.21 -6.98 4.18
N ARG A 299 -2.50 -5.75 4.63
CA ARG A 299 -3.82 -5.37 5.13
C ARG A 299 -4.25 -3.98 4.68
N GLY A 300 -5.40 -3.90 4.04
CA GLY A 300 -6.13 -2.66 3.74
C GLY A 300 -7.23 -2.41 4.77
N ALA A 301 -7.26 -1.22 5.36
CA ALA A 301 -8.29 -0.77 6.31
C ALA A 301 -8.52 -1.66 7.57
N TYR A 302 -8.09 -1.15 8.72
CA TYR A 302 -8.48 -1.63 10.05
C TYR A 302 -9.04 -0.46 10.83
N THR A 303 -10.21 -0.64 11.46
CA THR A 303 -10.76 0.47 12.21
C THR A 303 -11.58 0.12 13.45
N TYR A 304 -11.44 0.98 14.46
CA TYR A 304 -12.30 1.11 15.64
C TYR A 304 -13.33 2.25 15.50
N VAL A 305 -13.31 3.00 14.40
CA VAL A 305 -14.23 4.11 14.08
C VAL A 305 -14.58 4.13 12.58
N SER A 306 -15.75 4.58 12.17
CA SER A 306 -16.21 4.44 10.77
C SER A 306 -15.48 5.32 9.72
N SER A 307 -14.32 5.92 10.05
CA SER A 307 -13.68 6.99 9.26
C SER A 307 -12.32 6.65 8.61
N TYR A 308 -11.75 5.47 8.89
CA TYR A 308 -10.49 5.05 8.27
C TYR A 308 -10.76 4.23 7.00
N PHE A 309 -10.43 4.81 5.84
CA PHE A 309 -10.71 4.23 4.53
C PHE A 309 -9.43 4.01 3.71
N MET A 310 -9.35 2.86 3.05
CA MET A 310 -8.28 2.54 2.09
C MET A 310 -8.85 2.59 0.67
N ASP A 311 -8.17 3.31 -0.22
CA ASP A 311 -8.45 3.28 -1.66
C ASP A 311 -7.27 2.63 -2.38
N CYS A 312 -7.56 1.66 -3.24
CA CYS A 312 -6.58 1.00 -4.07
C CYS A 312 -7.08 0.99 -5.50
N LYS A 313 -6.27 1.51 -6.43
CA LYS A 313 -6.64 1.62 -7.84
C LYS A 313 -5.48 1.26 -8.74
N ASN A 314 -5.75 0.58 -9.85
CA ASN A 314 -4.75 0.23 -10.86
C ASN A 314 -3.57 -0.52 -10.21
N ALA A 315 -3.90 -1.65 -9.58
CA ALA A 315 -2.98 -2.41 -8.74
C ALA A 315 -2.68 -3.76 -9.40
N LEU A 316 -1.39 -4.03 -9.67
CA LEU A 316 -0.97 -5.19 -10.46
C LEU A 316 0.06 -6.02 -9.68
N ASN A 317 -0.23 -7.31 -9.53
CA ASN A 317 0.73 -8.25 -8.97
C ASN A 317 1.14 -9.29 -10.00
N TYR A 318 2.44 -9.29 -10.34
CA TYR A 318 3.07 -10.26 -11.23
C TYR A 318 3.86 -11.33 -10.46
N ALA A 319 4.09 -11.12 -9.16
CA ALA A 319 4.95 -11.98 -8.37
C ALA A 319 4.17 -13.04 -7.59
N ASP A 320 4.82 -14.16 -7.31
CA ASP A 320 4.25 -15.16 -6.42
C ASP A 320 4.09 -14.62 -4.99
N VAL A 321 3.03 -15.07 -4.33
CA VAL A 321 2.70 -14.71 -2.93
C VAL A 321 2.46 -15.96 -2.11
N TYR A 322 3.24 -16.13 -1.05
CA TYR A 322 3.17 -17.27 -0.14
C TYR A 322 2.78 -16.82 1.28
N GLY A 323 1.81 -17.51 1.89
CA GLY A 323 1.39 -17.26 3.26
C GLY A 323 0.69 -18.45 3.93
N GLU A 324 0.07 -18.23 5.08
CA GLU A 324 -0.77 -19.21 5.79
C GLU A 324 -2.22 -18.73 5.87
N GLU A 325 -2.48 -17.57 6.48
CA GLU A 325 -3.83 -17.04 6.65
C GLU A 325 -4.01 -15.71 5.91
N ASN A 326 -5.17 -15.54 5.26
CA ASN A 326 -5.54 -14.33 4.52
C ASN A 326 -4.48 -13.96 3.48
N VAL A 327 -4.41 -14.75 2.42
CA VAL A 327 -3.41 -14.59 1.35
C VAL A 327 -4.12 -14.10 0.09
N GLY A 328 -3.63 -13.01 -0.49
CA GLY A 328 -4.17 -12.40 -1.70
C GLY A 328 -3.09 -11.96 -2.68
N GLY A 329 -3.37 -12.00 -3.98
CA GLY A 329 -2.47 -11.41 -4.99
C GLY A 329 -2.39 -9.89 -4.88
N ILE A 330 -3.46 -9.22 -4.45
CA ILE A 330 -3.46 -7.76 -4.23
C ILE A 330 -3.48 -7.46 -2.73
N LEU A 331 -4.51 -7.91 -2.02
CA LEU A 331 -4.70 -7.65 -0.58
C LEU A 331 -4.75 -8.94 0.23
N GLY A 332 -3.96 -9.07 1.29
CA GLY A 332 -4.12 -10.20 2.21
C GLY A 332 -5.48 -10.15 2.91
N ALA A 333 -5.77 -9.02 3.55
CA ALA A 333 -7.08 -8.72 4.13
C ALA A 333 -7.54 -7.28 3.86
N ALA A 334 -8.85 -7.08 3.72
CA ALA A 334 -9.49 -5.79 3.48
C ALA A 334 -10.68 -5.55 4.43
N GLY A 335 -10.76 -4.35 5.02
CA GLY A 335 -11.97 -3.78 5.64
C GLY A 335 -12.46 -4.47 6.92
N TYR A 336 -11.58 -4.67 7.88
CA TYR A 336 -11.98 -5.22 9.19
C TYR A 336 -12.57 -4.16 10.12
N VAL A 337 -13.72 -4.49 10.72
CA VAL A 337 -14.43 -3.64 11.69
C VAL A 337 -14.41 -4.30 13.07
N SER A 338 -14.14 -3.53 14.12
CA SER A 338 -14.44 -3.95 15.50
C SER A 338 -15.92 -4.35 15.68
N PRO A 339 -16.24 -5.42 16.44
CA PRO A 339 -17.63 -5.84 16.72
C PRO A 339 -18.53 -4.75 17.33
N THR A 340 -17.94 -3.68 17.85
CA THR A 340 -18.62 -2.55 18.48
C THR A 340 -19.21 -1.54 17.49
N ILE A 341 -18.96 -1.68 16.17
CA ILE A 341 -19.41 -0.71 15.17
C ILE A 341 -20.44 -1.34 14.22
N SER A 342 -21.67 -0.84 14.33
CA SER A 342 -22.81 -1.25 13.51
C SER A 342 -22.92 -0.54 12.15
N SER A 343 -22.03 0.41 11.81
CA SER A 343 -22.14 1.17 10.55
C SER A 343 -21.87 0.28 9.33
N GLY A 344 -22.83 0.12 8.42
CA GLY A 344 -22.68 -0.62 7.16
C GLY A 344 -21.77 0.03 6.10
N ASN A 345 -20.89 0.95 6.48
CA ASN A 345 -20.05 1.70 5.55
C ASN A 345 -18.95 0.81 4.95
N ILE A 346 -18.68 0.98 3.66
CA ILE A 346 -17.53 0.39 2.96
C ILE A 346 -16.23 0.96 3.54
N LEU A 347 -15.29 0.10 3.93
CA LEU A 347 -14.01 0.47 4.56
C LEU A 347 -12.83 0.46 3.59
N ALA A 348 -12.91 -0.32 2.52
CA ALA A 348 -11.87 -0.43 1.52
C ALA A 348 -12.49 -0.47 0.12
N THR A 349 -11.82 0.18 -0.83
CA THR A 349 -12.21 0.18 -2.23
C THR A 349 -11.05 -0.34 -3.07
N LEU A 350 -11.33 -1.31 -3.95
CA LEU A 350 -10.37 -1.85 -4.92
C LEU A 350 -10.96 -1.75 -6.32
N ILE A 351 -10.30 -1.00 -7.19
CA ILE A 351 -10.75 -0.74 -8.57
C ILE A 351 -9.61 -1.04 -9.54
N ASN A 352 -9.90 -1.76 -10.63
CA ASN A 352 -8.92 -2.09 -11.66
C ASN A 352 -7.68 -2.79 -11.08
N ALA A 353 -7.85 -4.05 -10.67
CA ALA A 353 -6.76 -4.81 -10.09
C ALA A 353 -6.66 -6.18 -10.69
N LYS A 354 -5.42 -6.63 -10.92
CA LYS A 354 -5.14 -7.91 -11.56
C LYS A 354 -4.00 -8.66 -10.91
N ASN A 355 -4.20 -9.96 -10.72
CA ASN A 355 -3.17 -10.87 -10.27
C ASN A 355 -2.75 -11.85 -11.39
N GLU A 356 -1.45 -11.91 -11.64
CA GLU A 356 -0.79 -12.83 -12.58
C GLU A 356 0.24 -13.74 -11.88
N GLY A 357 0.61 -13.44 -10.62
CA GLY A 357 1.49 -14.29 -9.81
C GLY A 357 0.77 -15.46 -9.13
N LYS A 358 1.47 -16.58 -8.91
CA LYS A 358 0.89 -17.75 -8.23
C LYS A 358 0.64 -17.43 -6.76
N ILE A 359 -0.51 -17.83 -6.23
CA ILE A 359 -0.85 -17.62 -4.82
C ILE A 359 -0.92 -18.96 -4.10
N ASN A 360 -0.22 -19.08 -2.97
CA ASN A 360 -0.25 -20.26 -2.12
C ASN A 360 -0.48 -19.86 -0.65
N GLY A 361 -1.51 -20.44 -0.04
CA GLY A 361 -1.89 -20.19 1.35
C GLY A 361 -2.49 -21.42 2.03
N LYS A 362 -3.04 -21.26 3.24
CA LYS A 362 -3.80 -22.32 3.93
C LYS A 362 -5.27 -21.94 4.08
N THR A 363 -5.57 -20.83 4.74
CA THR A 363 -6.96 -20.40 5.01
C THR A 363 -7.22 -19.00 4.48
N SER A 364 -8.40 -18.80 3.86
CA SER A 364 -8.80 -17.53 3.22
C SER A 364 -7.80 -17.12 2.16
N VAL A 365 -7.80 -17.87 1.04
CA VAL A 365 -6.86 -17.68 -0.06
C VAL A 365 -7.64 -17.19 -1.28
N GLY A 366 -7.36 -15.97 -1.72
CA GLY A 366 -7.96 -15.39 -2.92
C GLY A 366 -6.88 -15.03 -3.92
N GLY A 367 -7.16 -15.11 -5.22
CA GLY A 367 -6.26 -14.53 -6.22
C GLY A 367 -6.12 -13.02 -6.08
N ILE A 368 -7.09 -12.33 -5.47
CA ILE A 368 -7.06 -10.88 -5.29
C ILE A 368 -7.09 -10.50 -3.82
N ILE A 369 -8.10 -10.97 -3.08
CA ILE A 369 -8.23 -10.71 -1.64
C ILE A 369 -8.39 -12.02 -0.86
N GLY A 370 -7.56 -12.26 0.15
CA GLY A 370 -7.75 -13.42 1.04
C GLY A 370 -9.04 -13.30 1.87
N PHE A 371 -9.14 -12.22 2.65
CA PHE A 371 -10.32 -11.90 3.46
C PHE A 371 -10.83 -10.49 3.18
N ALA A 372 -12.08 -10.33 2.77
CA ALA A 372 -12.71 -9.04 2.55
C ALA A 372 -13.93 -8.87 3.45
N ASN A 373 -13.98 -7.77 4.18
CA ASN A 373 -15.14 -7.36 4.96
C ASN A 373 -15.47 -5.91 4.61
N ARG A 374 -16.75 -5.58 4.35
CA ARG A 374 -17.18 -4.23 3.94
C ARG A 374 -16.28 -3.59 2.90
N THR A 375 -15.97 -4.33 1.84
CA THR A 375 -15.07 -3.91 0.77
C THR A 375 -15.86 -3.74 -0.53
N SER A 376 -15.55 -2.71 -1.31
CA SER A 376 -16.07 -2.53 -2.67
C SER A 376 -15.03 -2.99 -3.69
N LEU A 377 -15.41 -3.89 -4.58
CA LEU A 377 -14.56 -4.42 -5.66
C LEU A 377 -15.15 -4.06 -7.03
N GLU A 378 -14.32 -3.56 -7.94
CA GLU A 378 -14.72 -3.23 -9.31
C GLU A 378 -13.61 -3.54 -10.31
N ASN A 379 -13.96 -4.22 -11.40
CA ASN A 379 -13.06 -4.52 -12.52
C ASN A 379 -11.82 -5.30 -12.05
N ILE A 380 -12.07 -6.51 -11.56
CA ILE A 380 -11.07 -7.34 -10.88
C ILE A 380 -10.82 -8.64 -11.63
N GLY A 381 -9.55 -8.96 -11.90
CA GLY A 381 -9.15 -10.10 -12.70
C GLY A 381 -8.09 -10.98 -12.03
N ASN A 382 -8.26 -12.29 -12.05
CA ASN A 382 -7.19 -13.24 -11.74
C ASN A 382 -6.95 -14.20 -12.90
N VAL A 383 -5.69 -14.33 -13.31
CA VAL A 383 -5.29 -15.26 -14.39
C VAL A 383 -4.35 -16.37 -13.91
N SER A 384 -3.92 -16.32 -12.65
CA SER A 384 -2.89 -17.22 -12.11
C SER A 384 -3.45 -18.30 -11.19
N ALA A 385 -2.65 -19.35 -11.01
CA ALA A 385 -3.03 -20.50 -10.19
C ALA A 385 -3.08 -20.16 -8.70
N ILE A 386 -4.10 -20.66 -8.02
CA ILE A 386 -4.34 -20.47 -6.59
C ILE A 386 -4.39 -21.82 -5.88
N GLU A 387 -3.58 -21.97 -4.84
CA GLU A 387 -3.52 -23.18 -4.00
C GLU A 387 -3.75 -22.82 -2.53
N GLY A 388 -4.61 -23.60 -1.85
CA GLY A 388 -4.70 -23.56 -0.39
C GLY A 388 -5.60 -24.62 0.20
N ASP A 389 -5.96 -24.53 1.48
CA ASP A 389 -6.76 -25.57 2.14
C ASP A 389 -8.24 -25.17 2.25
N LYS A 390 -8.54 -23.98 2.74
CA LYS A 390 -9.90 -23.56 3.11
C LYS A 390 -10.23 -22.14 2.65
N TYR A 391 -11.46 -21.95 2.13
CA TYR A 391 -11.92 -20.68 1.58
C TYR A 391 -11.01 -20.21 0.44
N VAL A 392 -10.85 -21.06 -0.58
CA VAL A 392 -9.89 -20.86 -1.67
C VAL A 392 -10.64 -20.41 -2.93
N SER A 393 -10.18 -19.34 -3.58
CA SER A 393 -10.83 -18.85 -4.81
C SER A 393 -9.98 -17.95 -5.69
N GLY A 394 -10.47 -17.66 -6.89
CA GLY A 394 -9.81 -16.80 -7.86
C GLY A 394 -9.86 -15.32 -7.49
N ILE A 395 -10.88 -14.84 -6.77
CA ILE A 395 -11.00 -13.42 -6.43
C ILE A 395 -10.96 -13.20 -4.92
N VAL A 396 -11.99 -13.64 -4.18
CA VAL A 396 -12.08 -13.41 -2.73
C VAL A 396 -12.26 -14.70 -1.96
N GLY A 397 -11.26 -15.07 -1.15
CA GLY A 397 -11.32 -16.28 -0.31
C GLY A 397 -12.54 -16.28 0.61
N HIS A 398 -12.65 -15.27 1.47
CA HIS A 398 -13.79 -15.07 2.36
C HIS A 398 -14.34 -13.64 2.25
N LEU A 399 -15.60 -13.51 1.84
CA LEU A 399 -16.29 -12.25 1.59
C LEU A 399 -17.38 -12.01 2.65
N ILE A 400 -17.34 -10.86 3.31
CA ILE A 400 -18.33 -10.43 4.32
C ILE A 400 -18.87 -9.04 4.02
N GLY A 401 -20.20 -8.86 3.99
CA GLY A 401 -20.83 -7.52 3.97
C GLY A 401 -20.30 -6.58 2.87
N SER A 402 -19.94 -7.12 1.71
CA SER A 402 -19.14 -6.45 0.67
C SER A 402 -19.89 -6.35 -0.65
N THR A 403 -19.53 -5.38 -1.49
CA THR A 403 -20.11 -5.21 -2.83
C THR A 403 -19.06 -5.46 -3.90
N SER A 404 -19.46 -6.05 -5.00
CA SER A 404 -18.54 -6.35 -6.10
C SER A 404 -19.22 -6.25 -7.45
N LYS A 405 -18.48 -5.84 -8.46
CA LYS A 405 -18.93 -5.90 -9.85
C LYS A 405 -17.79 -6.16 -10.80
N ASN A 406 -18.11 -6.80 -11.92
CA ASN A 406 -17.19 -7.06 -13.01
C ASN A 406 -15.94 -7.82 -12.53
N LEU A 407 -16.13 -9.12 -12.26
CA LEU A 407 -15.06 -9.99 -11.78
C LEU A 407 -14.76 -11.07 -12.81
N TYR A 408 -13.50 -11.45 -12.95
CA TYR A 408 -13.17 -12.66 -13.70
C TYR A 408 -12.04 -13.47 -13.10
N ASN A 409 -12.15 -14.79 -13.25
CA ASN A 409 -11.08 -15.73 -12.96
C ASN A 409 -10.85 -16.70 -14.13
N THR A 410 -9.63 -16.73 -14.65
CA THR A 410 -9.18 -17.75 -15.61
C THR A 410 -8.11 -18.67 -15.04
N GLY A 411 -7.56 -18.34 -13.88
CA GLY A 411 -6.60 -19.14 -13.15
C GLY A 411 -7.19 -20.42 -12.55
N ASN A 412 -6.41 -21.50 -12.54
CA ASN A 412 -6.81 -22.76 -11.90
C ASN A 412 -6.76 -22.66 -10.37
N ILE A 413 -7.69 -23.34 -9.69
CA ILE A 413 -7.87 -23.26 -8.25
C ILE A 413 -7.87 -24.67 -7.67
N SER A 414 -7.07 -24.87 -6.63
CA SER A 414 -7.03 -26.13 -5.89
C SER A 414 -7.11 -25.86 -4.39
N GLY A 415 -8.02 -26.56 -3.72
CA GLY A 415 -7.99 -26.64 -2.26
C GLY A 415 -8.85 -27.74 -1.68
N SER A 416 -9.08 -27.74 -0.36
CA SER A 416 -9.83 -28.84 0.29
C SER A 416 -11.28 -28.49 0.61
N GLN A 417 -11.54 -27.31 1.18
CA GLN A 417 -12.87 -26.94 1.66
C GLN A 417 -13.31 -25.54 1.20
N ASN A 418 -14.54 -25.43 0.73
CA ASN A 418 -15.15 -24.17 0.27
C ASN A 418 -14.31 -23.54 -0.83
N VAL A 419 -14.23 -24.24 -1.96
CA VAL A 419 -13.40 -23.86 -3.10
C VAL A 419 -14.30 -23.31 -4.20
N GLY A 420 -14.04 -22.09 -4.65
CA GLY A 420 -14.88 -21.39 -5.63
C GLY A 420 -14.09 -20.72 -6.74
N GLY A 421 -14.63 -20.66 -7.96
CA GLY A 421 -14.03 -19.89 -9.06
C GLY A 421 -13.78 -18.42 -8.74
N ILE A 422 -14.77 -17.76 -8.15
CA ILE A 422 -14.78 -16.33 -7.84
C ILE A 422 -14.69 -16.10 -6.33
N ILE A 423 -15.52 -16.77 -5.53
CA ILE A 423 -15.56 -16.60 -4.07
C ILE A 423 -15.50 -17.96 -3.36
N GLY A 424 -14.65 -18.10 -2.34
CA GLY A 424 -14.57 -19.33 -1.56
C GLY A 424 -15.74 -19.47 -0.60
N TYR A 425 -15.91 -18.49 0.29
CA TYR A 425 -17.02 -18.38 1.22
C TYR A 425 -17.63 -17.00 1.22
N ASN A 426 -18.94 -16.94 0.98
CA ASN A 426 -19.69 -15.71 0.86
C ASN A 426 -20.70 -15.58 2.02
N GLN A 427 -20.51 -14.57 2.86
CA GLN A 427 -21.33 -14.25 4.02
C GLN A 427 -21.82 -12.80 3.89
N GLU A 428 -22.93 -12.58 3.18
CA GLU A 428 -23.52 -11.25 2.96
C GLU A 428 -22.78 -10.37 1.93
N GLY A 429 -22.23 -10.98 0.86
CA GLY A 429 -21.77 -10.25 -0.32
C GLY A 429 -22.90 -9.92 -1.29
N VAL A 430 -22.69 -8.96 -2.19
CA VAL A 430 -23.45 -8.79 -3.44
C VAL A 430 -22.45 -8.68 -4.58
N THR A 431 -22.71 -9.41 -5.67
CA THR A 431 -21.89 -9.33 -6.86
C THR A 431 -22.75 -9.22 -8.10
N ASN A 432 -22.40 -8.27 -8.95
CA ASN A 432 -23.06 -8.07 -10.23
C ASN A 432 -22.04 -8.29 -11.36
N SER A 433 -22.29 -9.26 -12.23
CA SER A 433 -21.41 -9.65 -13.34
C SER A 433 -20.09 -10.29 -12.90
N ALA A 434 -19.99 -11.61 -13.11
CA ALA A 434 -18.74 -12.34 -12.91
C ALA A 434 -18.63 -13.54 -13.86
N TYR A 435 -17.41 -13.89 -14.27
CA TYR A 435 -17.18 -15.14 -14.99
C TYR A 435 -15.95 -15.93 -14.53
N SER A 436 -16.05 -17.25 -14.51
CA SER A 436 -14.94 -18.15 -14.17
C SER A 436 -14.72 -19.22 -15.25
N THR A 437 -13.48 -19.43 -15.66
CA THR A 437 -13.09 -20.44 -16.68
C THR A 437 -12.05 -21.43 -16.16
N GLY A 438 -11.32 -21.05 -15.11
CA GLY A 438 -10.32 -21.89 -14.47
C GLY A 438 -10.89 -23.20 -13.95
N LYS A 439 -10.04 -24.24 -13.92
CA LYS A 439 -10.38 -25.51 -13.25
C LYS A 439 -10.52 -25.25 -11.75
N VAL A 440 -11.51 -25.85 -11.10
CA VAL A 440 -11.73 -25.73 -9.65
C VAL A 440 -11.75 -27.12 -9.03
N ASP A 441 -10.70 -27.47 -8.29
CA ASP A 441 -10.55 -28.77 -7.64
C ASP A 441 -10.64 -28.66 -6.12
N GLY A 442 -11.36 -29.60 -5.49
CA GLY A 442 -11.29 -29.79 -4.05
C GLY A 442 -12.14 -30.92 -3.49
N ASP A 443 -12.16 -31.03 -2.16
CA ASP A 443 -12.72 -32.20 -1.46
C ASP A 443 -14.17 -31.98 -0.98
N SER A 444 -14.51 -30.75 -0.55
CA SER A 444 -15.81 -30.43 0.06
C SER A 444 -16.26 -29.01 -0.26
N LEU A 445 -17.55 -28.88 -0.61
CA LEU A 445 -18.18 -27.60 -0.99
C LEU A 445 -17.39 -26.89 -2.11
N VAL A 446 -17.29 -27.57 -3.25
CA VAL A 446 -16.58 -27.08 -4.45
C VAL A 446 -17.60 -26.59 -5.47
N GLY A 447 -17.47 -25.34 -5.92
CA GLY A 447 -18.32 -24.77 -6.97
C GLY A 447 -17.50 -24.08 -8.05
N LEU A 448 -17.89 -24.20 -9.31
CA LEU A 448 -17.21 -23.52 -10.42
C LEU A 448 -17.23 -21.99 -10.30
N MET A 449 -18.16 -21.43 -9.52
CA MET A 449 -18.25 -20.01 -9.20
C MET A 449 -18.04 -19.72 -7.71
N ILE A 450 -18.81 -20.38 -6.83
CA ILE A 450 -18.74 -20.11 -5.38
C ILE A 450 -18.68 -21.42 -4.59
N GLY A 451 -17.75 -21.52 -3.64
CA GLY A 451 -17.66 -22.70 -2.77
C GLY A 451 -18.87 -22.82 -1.85
N TYR A 452 -19.10 -21.81 -1.00
CA TYR A 452 -20.29 -21.74 -0.16
C TYR A 452 -20.93 -20.35 -0.17
N ASN A 453 -22.19 -20.29 -0.60
CA ASN A 453 -23.02 -19.10 -0.58
C ASN A 453 -24.02 -19.14 0.59
N TYR A 454 -23.76 -18.38 1.66
CA TYR A 454 -24.64 -18.37 2.83
C TYR A 454 -25.88 -17.49 2.64
N ASN A 455 -25.71 -16.24 2.20
CA ASN A 455 -26.81 -15.27 2.09
C ASN A 455 -26.48 -14.14 1.10
N THR A 456 -26.83 -14.32 -0.18
CA THR A 456 -26.55 -13.33 -1.24
C THR A 456 -27.52 -13.44 -2.41
N THR A 457 -27.93 -12.28 -2.91
CA THR A 457 -28.56 -12.14 -4.23
C THR A 457 -27.47 -12.01 -5.30
N MET A 458 -27.47 -12.89 -6.31
CA MET A 458 -26.52 -12.88 -7.43
C MET A 458 -27.24 -12.55 -8.74
N ALA A 459 -26.56 -11.80 -9.60
CA ALA A 459 -26.99 -11.54 -10.97
C ALA A 459 -25.79 -11.67 -11.94
N ASP A 460 -26.05 -12.24 -13.12
CA ASP A 460 -25.13 -12.26 -14.27
C ASP A 460 -23.81 -13.02 -14.02
N TYR A 461 -23.93 -14.23 -13.46
CA TYR A 461 -22.81 -15.13 -13.26
C TYR A 461 -22.69 -16.15 -14.40
N TYR A 462 -21.48 -16.32 -14.92
CA TYR A 462 -21.22 -17.23 -16.04
C TYR A 462 -20.02 -18.14 -15.74
N TYR A 463 -20.11 -19.43 -16.05
CA TYR A 463 -18.99 -20.35 -15.83
C TYR A 463 -18.78 -21.25 -17.03
N LEU A 464 -17.52 -21.62 -17.26
CA LEU A 464 -17.19 -22.64 -18.26
C LEU A 464 -17.71 -23.99 -17.78
N GLU A 465 -18.63 -24.59 -18.54
CA GLU A 465 -19.22 -25.88 -18.20
C GLU A 465 -18.15 -26.98 -18.18
N ARG A 466 -18.07 -27.72 -17.08
CA ARG A 466 -17.08 -28.80 -16.88
C ARG A 466 -17.77 -30.07 -16.39
N GLY A 467 -18.37 -30.80 -17.32
CA GLY A 467 -19.06 -32.04 -17.03
C GLY A 467 -20.27 -31.81 -16.11
N LYS A 468 -20.32 -32.50 -14.97
CA LYS A 468 -21.42 -32.41 -13.99
C LYS A 468 -21.09 -31.53 -12.77
N GLN A 469 -19.99 -30.79 -12.81
CA GLN A 469 -19.60 -29.96 -11.67
C GLN A 469 -20.51 -28.73 -11.59
N GLU A 470 -21.10 -28.53 -10.41
CA GLU A 470 -22.06 -27.45 -10.17
C GLU A 470 -21.35 -26.09 -9.98
N PRO A 471 -22.04 -24.96 -10.25
CA PRO A 471 -21.50 -23.63 -9.99
C PRO A 471 -21.35 -23.32 -8.50
N PHE A 472 -22.08 -24.02 -7.64
CA PHE A 472 -22.09 -23.82 -6.20
C PHE A 472 -21.76 -25.12 -5.46
N GLY A 473 -20.84 -25.07 -4.49
CA GLY A 473 -20.64 -26.20 -3.58
C GLY A 473 -21.79 -26.35 -2.58
N LEU A 474 -22.29 -25.23 -2.04
CA LEU A 474 -23.56 -25.12 -1.32
C LEU A 474 -24.17 -23.74 -1.53
N ASN A 475 -25.48 -23.67 -1.75
CA ASN A 475 -26.19 -22.42 -1.98
C ASN A 475 -27.42 -22.28 -1.07
N ASN A 476 -27.24 -21.57 0.05
CA ASN A 476 -28.32 -21.20 0.97
C ASN A 476 -28.85 -19.78 0.72
N GLY A 477 -28.10 -18.95 0.01
CA GLY A 477 -28.44 -17.54 -0.25
C GLY A 477 -29.35 -17.31 -1.46
N GLY A 478 -29.53 -18.32 -2.32
CA GLY A 478 -30.25 -18.19 -3.58
C GLY A 478 -29.34 -17.73 -4.73
N GLY A 479 -29.92 -17.25 -5.83
CA GLY A 479 -29.20 -16.87 -7.05
C GLY A 479 -28.85 -18.06 -7.96
N VAL A 480 -28.50 -17.74 -9.20
CA VAL A 480 -28.20 -18.71 -10.27
C VAL A 480 -26.93 -18.31 -11.01
N ALA A 481 -26.25 -19.29 -11.58
CA ALA A 481 -25.14 -19.08 -12.50
C ALA A 481 -25.42 -19.83 -13.80
N THR A 482 -25.04 -19.25 -14.92
CA THR A 482 -25.35 -19.75 -16.26
C THR A 482 -24.14 -20.49 -16.83
N PRO A 483 -24.25 -21.78 -17.18
CA PRO A 483 -23.18 -22.48 -17.88
C PRO A 483 -22.99 -21.89 -19.27
N LYS A 484 -21.74 -21.88 -19.72
CA LYS A 484 -21.36 -21.51 -21.08
C LYS A 484 -20.30 -22.47 -21.61
N THR A 485 -20.30 -22.67 -22.91
CA THR A 485 -19.22 -23.34 -23.63
C THR A 485 -18.00 -22.42 -23.77
N GLU A 486 -16.84 -23.00 -24.06
CA GLU A 486 -15.63 -22.23 -24.34
C GLU A 486 -15.81 -21.28 -25.53
N GLU A 487 -16.45 -21.76 -26.61
CA GLU A 487 -16.72 -20.96 -27.81
C GLU A 487 -17.61 -19.74 -27.49
N GLU A 488 -18.66 -19.93 -26.70
CA GLU A 488 -19.51 -18.81 -26.26
C GLU A 488 -18.71 -17.80 -25.44
N MET A 489 -17.93 -18.27 -24.45
CA MET A 489 -17.17 -17.40 -23.56
C MET A 489 -16.05 -16.64 -24.27
N LYS A 490 -15.50 -17.17 -25.37
CA LYS A 490 -14.50 -16.49 -26.21
C LYS A 490 -15.16 -15.62 -27.30
N SER A 491 -16.47 -15.40 -27.28
CA SER A 491 -17.16 -14.63 -28.32
C SER A 491 -17.24 -13.13 -28.01
N LYS A 492 -17.36 -12.30 -29.07
CA LYS A 492 -17.63 -10.86 -28.94
C LYS A 492 -18.97 -10.58 -28.28
N ASP A 493 -19.96 -11.45 -28.45
CA ASP A 493 -21.29 -11.27 -27.88
C ASP A 493 -21.29 -11.56 -26.37
N PHE A 494 -20.44 -12.48 -25.90
CA PHE A 494 -20.23 -12.67 -24.48
C PHE A 494 -19.56 -11.46 -23.82
N ALA A 495 -18.56 -10.85 -24.46
CA ALA A 495 -17.98 -9.60 -23.95
C ALA A 495 -19.04 -8.49 -23.81
N LYS A 496 -19.94 -8.33 -24.79
CA LYS A 496 -21.06 -7.37 -24.70
C LYS A 496 -22.05 -7.73 -23.58
N LEU A 497 -22.33 -9.02 -23.39
CA LEU A 497 -23.24 -9.51 -22.35
C LEU A 497 -22.73 -9.17 -20.94
N LEU A 498 -21.41 -9.22 -20.73
CA LEU A 498 -20.79 -8.89 -19.44
C LEU A 498 -20.86 -7.40 -19.08
N GLY A 499 -21.12 -6.54 -20.06
CA GLY A 499 -21.28 -5.09 -19.91
C GLY A 499 -20.13 -4.28 -20.48
N ASP A 500 -20.27 -2.95 -20.44
CA ASP A 500 -19.39 -2.01 -21.14
C ASP A 500 -17.94 -2.00 -20.64
N GLU A 501 -17.66 -2.50 -19.44
CA GLU A 501 -16.30 -2.58 -18.90
C GLU A 501 -15.47 -3.70 -19.54
N PHE A 502 -16.14 -4.74 -20.04
CA PHE A 502 -15.49 -5.87 -20.69
C PHE A 502 -15.33 -5.65 -22.19
N VAL A 503 -14.23 -6.16 -22.73
CA VAL A 503 -13.94 -6.17 -24.16
C VAL A 503 -13.49 -7.55 -24.59
N TYR A 504 -13.84 -7.90 -25.83
CA TYR A 504 -13.34 -9.11 -26.48
C TYR A 504 -11.82 -9.12 -26.47
N ASP A 505 -11.21 -10.20 -26.01
CA ASP A 505 -9.76 -10.36 -26.00
C ASP A 505 -9.25 -11.02 -27.29
N SER A 506 -8.10 -10.56 -27.77
CA SER A 506 -7.41 -11.11 -28.94
C SER A 506 -6.16 -11.93 -28.57
N GLY A 507 -5.86 -12.11 -27.27
CA GLY A 507 -4.77 -12.98 -26.81
C GLY A 507 -4.15 -12.66 -25.44
N LEU A 508 -4.60 -11.64 -24.70
CA LEU A 508 -4.09 -11.30 -23.36
C LEU A 508 -4.54 -12.27 -22.27
N ASN A 509 -5.67 -12.93 -22.47
CA ASN A 509 -6.33 -13.82 -21.52
C ASN A 509 -6.90 -15.04 -22.25
N ASP A 510 -6.10 -15.63 -23.15
CA ASP A 510 -6.48 -16.79 -23.98
C ASP A 510 -7.79 -16.58 -24.77
N GLY A 511 -8.10 -15.35 -25.17
CA GLY A 511 -9.31 -15.01 -25.91
C GLY A 511 -10.57 -14.84 -25.04
N TYR A 512 -10.48 -15.02 -23.72
CA TYR A 512 -11.57 -14.69 -22.79
C TYR A 512 -11.62 -13.18 -22.52
N PRO A 513 -12.80 -12.56 -22.40
CA PRO A 513 -12.93 -11.11 -22.26
C PRO A 513 -12.11 -10.51 -21.12
N VAL A 514 -11.42 -9.41 -21.39
CA VAL A 514 -10.66 -8.65 -20.39
C VAL A 514 -11.31 -7.29 -20.16
N PHE A 515 -10.88 -6.54 -19.16
CA PHE A 515 -11.33 -5.16 -19.01
C PHE A 515 -10.69 -4.24 -20.03
N LYS A 516 -11.36 -3.13 -20.35
CA LYS A 516 -10.81 -2.06 -21.23
C LYS A 516 -9.45 -1.57 -20.76
N TRP A 517 -9.31 -1.32 -19.46
CA TRP A 517 -8.08 -0.79 -18.86
C TRP A 517 -6.88 -1.74 -18.99
N GLU A 518 -7.10 -3.05 -19.22
CA GLU A 518 -6.00 -4.00 -19.42
C GLU A 518 -5.37 -3.93 -20.83
N LYS A 519 -5.97 -3.17 -21.74
CA LYS A 519 -5.47 -2.98 -23.11
C LYS A 519 -4.79 -1.64 -23.33
N GLU A 520 -4.86 -0.76 -22.35
CA GLU A 520 -4.26 0.58 -22.33
C GLU A 520 -2.87 0.49 -21.71
#